data_AF-A0A969M7B4-F1
#
_entry.id   AF-A0A969M7B4-F1
#
_cell.length_a   1.000
_cell.length_b   1.000
_cell.length_c   1.000
_cell.angle_alpha   90.00
_cell.angle_beta   90.00
_cell.angle_gamma   90.00
#
_symmetry.space_group_name_H-M   'P 1'
#
loop_
_entity.id
_entity.type
_entity.pdbx_description
1 polymer ?
#
loop_
_entity_poly.entity_id
_entity_poly.type
_entity_poly.pdbx_seq_one_letter_code
_entity_poly.pdbx_strand_id
1 'polypeptide(L)'
;MNKGPDCHRSPSGWTLTTVLAVIGLWLGALLLTPGMARADAGYILGPGDELRVTVFGQDDLSGEFEVDAAGSVALPLIQSVPAKGKTPQELEKEIAGRLSPDFLKDPRVSVEVLNYRPFYIYGEVIRPGGYPYVNGMTVHNAIALAGGFTYRARTSSVVIRRTLDGTVLEDTASLDATVSPGDVIEVRERYF
;
A
#
# COMPACT_ATOMS: atom_id res chain seq x y z
N MET A 1 0.02 -56.92 66.97
CA MET A 1 0.76 -58.20 66.77
C MET A 1 -0.15 -59.15 65.98
N ASN A 2 0.24 -60.07 65.09
CA ASN A 2 1.50 -60.49 64.43
C ASN A 2 1.10 -61.56 63.36
N LYS A 3 1.68 -61.75 62.16
CA LYS A 3 2.75 -61.13 61.34
C LYS A 3 2.32 -61.16 59.84
N GLY A 4 3.16 -60.66 58.91
CA GLY A 4 3.24 -61.18 57.52
C GLY A 4 4.52 -62.04 57.34
N PRO A 5 5.03 -62.28 56.11
CA PRO A 5 4.38 -62.25 54.79
C PRO A 5 4.72 -63.52 53.94
N ASP A 6 4.59 -63.40 52.62
CA ASP A 6 5.18 -64.22 51.53
C ASP A 6 4.64 -65.61 51.18
N CYS A 7 4.24 -65.78 49.90
CA CYS A 7 4.56 -66.99 49.10
C CYS A 7 4.33 -66.80 47.58
N HIS A 8 5.35 -67.19 46.80
CA HIS A 8 5.35 -67.67 45.39
C HIS A 8 4.77 -66.78 44.25
N ARG A 9 5.51 -66.34 43.22
CA ARG A 9 6.47 -66.98 42.26
C ARG A 9 5.80 -67.40 40.94
N SER A 10 6.08 -66.67 39.85
CA SER A 10 6.26 -67.24 38.50
C SER A 10 6.95 -66.24 37.54
N PRO A 11 7.96 -66.66 36.74
CA PRO A 11 8.61 -65.81 35.73
C PRO A 11 8.38 -66.30 34.28
N SER A 12 8.26 -65.36 33.33
CA SER A 12 8.59 -65.46 31.89
C SER A 12 8.23 -64.12 31.23
N GLY A 13 8.95 -63.56 30.25
CA GLY A 13 10.14 -64.01 29.55
C GLY A 13 9.86 -64.39 28.10
N TRP A 14 10.06 -63.45 27.17
CA TRP A 14 10.91 -63.56 25.96
C TRP A 14 10.51 -62.63 24.79
N THR A 15 11.48 -62.46 23.87
CA THR A 15 11.42 -61.95 22.48
C THR A 15 11.36 -60.43 22.22
N LEU A 16 12.44 -59.94 21.58
CA LEU A 16 12.43 -58.81 20.66
C LEU A 16 11.69 -59.23 19.37
N THR A 17 10.87 -58.36 18.78
CA THR A 17 10.87 -58.18 17.31
C THR A 17 10.40 -56.77 16.94
N THR A 18 11.16 -56.10 16.07
CA THR A 18 10.79 -54.88 15.35
C THR A 18 9.73 -55.16 14.27
N VAL A 19 8.91 -54.17 13.93
CA VAL A 19 8.60 -53.72 12.54
C VAL A 19 7.63 -52.51 12.57
N LEU A 20 7.77 -51.62 11.58
CA LEU A 20 7.03 -50.37 11.43
C LEU A 20 5.54 -50.55 11.07
N ALA A 21 4.71 -49.62 11.52
CA ALA A 21 3.50 -49.21 10.78
C ALA A 21 3.24 -47.70 10.99
N VAL A 22 3.64 -46.88 10.01
CA VAL A 22 3.42 -45.43 9.98
C VAL A 22 2.06 -45.12 9.35
N ILE A 23 1.12 -44.55 10.12
CA ILE A 23 0.14 -43.57 9.61
C ILE A 23 -0.14 -42.54 10.71
N GLY A 24 0.75 -41.54 10.83
CA GLY A 24 0.45 -40.33 11.60
C GLY A 24 -0.47 -39.43 10.78
N LEU A 25 -1.74 -39.30 11.19
CA LEU A 25 -2.72 -38.43 10.54
C LEU A 25 -2.37 -36.95 10.81
N TRP A 26 -1.48 -36.38 9.99
CA TRP A 26 -1.06 -34.99 10.10
C TRP A 26 -2.23 -34.04 9.81
N LEU A 27 -2.51 -33.12 10.74
CA LEU A 27 -3.42 -32.01 10.54
C LEU A 27 -2.91 -31.14 9.38
N GLY A 28 -3.53 -31.27 8.21
CA GLY A 28 -3.40 -30.32 7.11
C GLY A 28 -4.12 -29.01 7.45
N ALA A 29 -3.56 -28.22 8.35
CA ALA A 29 -4.02 -26.87 8.63
C ALA A 29 -3.76 -26.00 7.39
N LEU A 30 -4.79 -25.82 6.57
CA LEU A 30 -4.76 -24.95 5.40
C LEU A 30 -4.56 -23.50 5.88
N LEU A 31 -3.30 -23.05 5.85
CA LEU A 31 -2.95 -21.65 6.04
C LEU A 31 -3.51 -20.87 4.85
N LEU A 32 -4.75 -20.39 4.99
CA LEU A 32 -5.25 -19.21 4.30
C LEU A 32 -4.29 -18.07 4.62
N THR A 33 -3.28 -17.89 3.75
CA THR A 33 -2.53 -16.65 3.74
C THR A 33 -3.52 -15.55 3.37
N PRO A 34 -3.80 -14.58 4.26
CA PRO A 34 -4.54 -13.41 3.82
C PRO A 34 -3.66 -12.78 2.75
N GLY A 35 -4.18 -12.71 1.51
CA GLY A 35 -3.49 -12.02 0.45
C GLY A 35 -3.18 -10.62 0.96
N MET A 36 -1.89 -10.27 1.04
CA MET A 36 -1.48 -8.93 1.46
C MET A 36 -2.21 -7.96 0.55
N ALA A 37 -3.21 -7.27 1.11
CA ALA A 37 -3.77 -6.09 0.48
C ALA A 37 -2.56 -5.21 0.21
N ARG A 38 -2.21 -5.06 -1.06
CA ARG A 38 -1.14 -4.15 -1.47
C ARG A 38 -1.61 -2.81 -0.97
N ALA A 39 -1.00 -2.32 0.10
CA ALA A 39 -1.14 -0.93 0.45
C ALA A 39 -0.77 -0.18 -0.82
N ASP A 40 -1.73 0.54 -1.39
CA ASP A 40 -1.41 1.66 -2.27
C ASP A 40 -0.24 2.38 -1.61
N ALA A 41 0.83 2.63 -2.36
CA ALA A 41 1.93 3.45 -1.87
C ALA A 41 1.36 4.86 -1.74
N GLY A 42 0.74 5.09 -0.59
CA GLY A 42 -0.52 5.82 -0.53
C GLY A 42 -0.33 7.25 -0.98
N TYR A 43 -1.20 7.72 -1.87
CA TYR A 43 -1.16 9.12 -2.24
C TYR A 43 -1.35 9.97 -0.98
N ILE A 44 -0.31 10.69 -0.60
CA ILE A 44 -0.37 11.60 0.54
C ILE A 44 -0.95 12.92 0.06
N LEU A 45 -2.09 13.26 0.63
CA LEU A 45 -2.83 14.48 0.34
C LEU A 45 -2.01 15.71 0.74
N GLY A 46 -2.08 16.75 -0.09
CA GLY A 46 -1.45 18.04 0.11
C GLY A 46 -2.27 19.18 -0.49
N PRO A 47 -1.88 20.44 -0.24
CA PRO A 47 -2.57 21.61 -0.80
C PRO A 47 -2.65 21.59 -2.33
N GLY A 48 -3.81 21.97 -2.87
CA GLY A 48 -4.11 21.96 -4.31
C GLY A 48 -4.59 20.61 -4.87
N ASP A 49 -4.73 19.58 -4.03
CA ASP A 49 -5.35 18.32 -4.42
C ASP A 49 -6.90 18.49 -4.47
N GLU A 50 -7.52 18.06 -5.56
CA GLU A 50 -8.97 18.02 -5.78
C GLU A 50 -9.51 16.63 -5.45
N LEU A 51 -10.57 16.58 -4.64
CA LEU A 51 -11.14 15.36 -4.08
C LEU A 51 -12.64 15.28 -4.35
N ARG A 52 -13.11 14.12 -4.84
CA ARG A 52 -14.53 13.78 -4.87
C ARG A 52 -14.87 13.08 -3.57
N VAL A 53 -15.66 13.72 -2.72
CA VAL A 53 -16.18 13.11 -1.49
C VAL A 53 -17.62 12.68 -1.73
N THR A 54 -17.88 11.39 -1.55
CA THR A 54 -19.22 10.79 -1.72
C THR A 54 -19.71 10.28 -0.38
N VAL A 55 -20.82 10.84 0.12
CA VAL A 55 -21.51 10.38 1.32
C VAL A 55 -22.75 9.60 0.87
N PHE A 56 -22.74 8.28 1.03
CA PHE A 56 -23.78 7.41 0.50
C PHE A 56 -25.18 7.77 1.03
N GLY A 57 -26.09 8.07 0.10
CA GLY A 57 -27.47 8.46 0.42
C GLY A 57 -27.63 9.91 0.91
N GLN A 58 -26.59 10.74 0.77
CA GLN A 58 -26.60 12.15 1.14
C GLN A 58 -25.92 12.97 0.03
N ASP A 59 -26.65 13.21 -1.06
CA ASP A 59 -26.15 13.96 -2.22
C ASP A 59 -25.79 15.42 -1.83
N ASP A 60 -26.55 16.03 -0.91
CA ASP A 60 -26.29 17.37 -0.36
C ASP A 60 -24.96 17.50 0.43
N LEU A 61 -24.37 16.38 0.82
CA LEU A 61 -23.08 16.29 1.51
C LEU A 61 -21.96 15.74 0.60
N SER A 62 -22.31 15.38 -0.62
CA SER A 62 -21.41 14.84 -1.63
C SER A 62 -21.00 15.92 -2.62
N GLY A 63 -19.80 15.83 -3.18
CA GLY A 63 -19.31 16.86 -4.09
C GLY A 63 -17.82 16.76 -4.41
N GLU A 64 -17.33 17.79 -5.09
CA GLU A 64 -15.92 18.00 -5.41
C GLU A 64 -15.38 19.12 -4.52
N PHE A 65 -14.26 18.89 -3.85
CA PHE A 65 -13.68 19.76 -2.84
C PHE A 65 -12.16 19.86 -3.02
N GLU A 66 -11.59 21.03 -2.80
CA GLU A 66 -10.14 21.27 -2.87
C GLU A 66 -9.50 21.20 -1.48
N VAL A 67 -8.27 20.69 -1.38
CA VAL A 67 -7.42 20.83 -0.20
C VAL A 67 -6.80 22.22 -0.20
N ASP A 68 -7.20 23.06 0.76
CA ASP A 68 -6.76 24.45 0.88
C ASP A 68 -5.26 24.60 1.19
N ALA A 69 -4.77 25.85 1.15
CA ALA A 69 -3.39 26.20 1.46
C ALA A 69 -2.95 25.86 2.91
N ALA A 70 -3.89 25.71 3.85
CA ALA A 70 -3.61 25.24 5.21
C ALA A 70 -3.54 23.70 5.30
N GLY A 71 -3.97 22.98 4.26
CA GLY A 71 -3.99 21.52 4.20
C GLY A 71 -5.30 20.90 4.67
N SER A 72 -6.42 21.63 4.61
CA SER A 72 -7.74 21.17 5.03
C SER A 72 -8.75 21.17 3.88
N VAL A 73 -9.80 20.37 4.03
CA VAL A 73 -10.93 20.28 3.08
C VAL A 73 -12.15 20.87 3.77
N ALA A 74 -12.88 21.75 3.07
CA ALA A 74 -14.09 22.38 3.58
C ALA A 74 -15.34 21.60 3.15
N LEU A 75 -15.96 20.88 4.09
CA LEU A 75 -17.12 20.03 3.87
C LEU A 75 -18.40 20.62 4.50
N PRO A 76 -19.59 20.35 3.92
CA PRO A 76 -20.85 20.70 4.55
C PRO A 76 -20.98 20.09 5.95
N LEU A 77 -21.69 20.79 6.84
CA LEU A 77 -21.86 20.48 8.27
C LEU A 77 -20.58 20.54 9.12
N ILE A 78 -19.54 19.79 8.74
CA ILE A 78 -18.31 19.59 9.55
C ILE A 78 -17.20 20.61 9.27
N GLN A 79 -17.42 21.54 8.34
CA GLN A 79 -16.52 22.66 8.01
C GLN A 79 -15.11 22.15 7.65
N SER A 80 -14.07 22.60 8.35
CA SER A 80 -12.68 22.30 8.03
C SER A 80 -12.23 20.95 8.60
N VAL A 81 -11.82 20.03 7.71
CA VAL A 81 -11.27 18.72 8.04
C VAL A 81 -9.81 18.65 7.59
N PRO A 82 -8.83 18.35 8.48
CA PRO A 82 -7.43 18.28 8.11
C PRO A 82 -7.17 17.06 7.22
N ALA A 83 -6.62 17.32 6.03
CA ALA A 83 -6.34 16.33 4.98
C ALA A 83 -4.85 16.16 4.71
N LYS A 84 -4.05 17.22 4.81
CA LYS A 84 -2.59 17.20 4.56
C LYS A 84 -1.90 16.10 5.38
N GLY A 85 -1.05 15.32 4.72
CA GLY A 85 -0.30 14.23 5.34
C GLY A 85 -1.09 12.94 5.54
N LYS A 86 -2.40 12.92 5.20
CA LYS A 86 -3.23 11.72 5.23
C LYS A 86 -3.32 11.07 3.86
N THR A 87 -3.61 9.79 3.84
CA THR A 87 -4.16 9.09 2.67
C THR A 87 -5.67 9.37 2.51
N PRO A 88 -6.26 9.17 1.31
CA PRO A 88 -7.71 9.25 1.13
C PRO A 88 -8.48 8.35 2.09
N GLN A 89 -7.99 7.15 2.38
CA GLN A 89 -8.60 6.16 3.28
C GLN A 89 -8.59 6.59 4.77
N GLU A 90 -7.64 7.43 5.17
CA GLU A 90 -7.62 8.04 6.51
C GLU A 90 -8.54 9.26 6.58
N LEU A 91 -8.64 10.02 5.49
CA LEU A 91 -9.59 11.13 5.38
C LEU A 91 -11.04 10.64 5.35
N GLU A 92 -11.36 9.55 4.64
CA GLU A 92 -12.66 8.86 4.68
C GLU A 92 -13.12 8.58 6.12
N LYS A 93 -12.22 7.98 6.93
CA LYS A 93 -12.49 7.61 8.33
C LYS A 93 -12.68 8.84 9.21
N GLU A 94 -11.88 9.89 9.01
CA GLU A 94 -12.02 11.16 9.72
C GLU A 94 -13.36 11.83 9.42
N ILE A 95 -13.77 11.90 8.14
CA ILE A 95 -15.04 12.50 7.72
C ILE A 95 -16.22 11.71 8.29
N ALA A 96 -16.21 10.37 8.16
CA ALA A 96 -17.24 9.51 8.75
C ALA A 96 -17.32 9.67 10.29
N GLY A 97 -16.17 9.78 10.96
CA GLY A 97 -16.06 9.99 12.40
C GLY A 97 -16.42 11.40 12.89
N ARG A 98 -16.56 12.39 12.00
CA ARG A 98 -17.07 13.74 12.30
C ARG A 98 -18.54 13.92 11.96
N LEU A 99 -19.06 13.18 10.99
CA LEU A 99 -20.49 13.15 10.65
C LEU A 99 -21.31 12.32 11.66
N SER A 100 -20.68 11.33 12.29
CA SER A 100 -21.27 10.52 13.37
C SER A 100 -20.78 11.00 14.75
N PRO A 101 -21.63 11.08 15.79
CA PRO A 101 -23.05 10.73 15.81
C PRO A 101 -24.00 11.91 15.55
N ASP A 102 -23.49 13.15 15.53
CA ASP A 102 -24.30 14.37 15.67
C ASP A 102 -25.18 14.68 14.44
N PHE A 103 -24.82 14.18 13.25
CA PHE A 103 -25.54 14.46 12.01
C PHE A 103 -26.09 13.20 11.33
N LEU A 104 -25.31 12.12 11.28
CA LEU A 104 -25.64 10.89 10.57
C LEU A 104 -25.37 9.65 11.42
N LYS A 105 -26.27 8.68 11.35
CA LYS A 105 -26.05 7.33 11.89
C LYS A 105 -25.35 6.47 10.85
N ASP A 106 -24.21 5.89 11.23
CA ASP A 106 -23.40 4.97 10.42
C ASP A 106 -23.08 5.49 8.99
N PRO A 107 -22.56 6.73 8.83
CA PRO A 107 -22.27 7.31 7.52
C PRO A 107 -21.21 6.52 6.76
N ARG A 108 -21.49 6.20 5.50
CA ARG A 108 -20.53 5.59 4.57
C ARG A 108 -19.99 6.64 3.63
N VAL A 109 -18.70 6.94 3.77
CA VAL A 109 -17.99 7.97 3.00
C VAL A 109 -16.97 7.29 2.09
N SER A 110 -16.79 7.82 0.89
CA SER A 110 -15.64 7.52 0.03
C SER A 110 -14.97 8.81 -0.45
N VAL A 111 -13.65 8.81 -0.59
CA VAL A 111 -12.83 9.93 -1.05
C VAL A 111 -11.96 9.48 -2.22
N GLU A 112 -12.23 10.01 -3.40
CA GLU A 112 -11.43 9.79 -4.62
C GLU A 112 -10.60 11.03 -4.94
N VAL A 113 -9.39 10.84 -5.46
CA VAL A 113 -8.51 11.95 -5.90
C VAL A 113 -8.75 12.19 -7.38
N LEU A 114 -9.10 13.44 -7.74
CA LEU A 114 -9.43 13.83 -9.11
C LEU A 114 -8.21 14.29 -9.90
N ASN A 115 -7.30 15.02 -9.25
CA ASN A 115 -6.05 15.45 -9.84
C ASN A 115 -4.85 14.77 -9.13
N TYR A 116 -4.02 14.06 -9.89
CA TYR A 116 -2.75 13.57 -9.38
C TYR A 116 -1.63 14.49 -9.84
N ARG A 117 -0.75 14.88 -8.91
CA ARG A 117 0.46 15.67 -9.22
C ARG A 117 1.24 15.00 -10.37
N PRO A 118 1.55 15.71 -11.47
CA PRO A 118 2.30 15.14 -12.59
C PRO A 118 3.69 14.71 -12.12
N PHE A 119 4.27 13.77 -12.84
CA PHE A 119 5.64 13.31 -12.62
C PHE A 119 6.52 13.76 -13.81
N TYR A 120 7.83 13.81 -13.61
CA TYR A 120 8.77 14.36 -14.59
C TYR A 120 9.80 13.32 -15.01
N ILE A 121 10.21 13.33 -16.28
CA ILE A 121 11.28 12.47 -16.80
C ILE A 121 12.32 13.32 -17.52
N TYR A 122 13.60 13.13 -17.21
CA TYR A 122 14.72 13.74 -17.95
C TYR A 122 15.92 12.79 -18.11
N GLY A 123 16.90 13.24 -18.88
CA GLY A 123 18.11 12.48 -19.21
C GLY A 123 17.95 11.73 -20.53
N GLU A 124 18.44 10.49 -20.59
CA GLU A 124 18.54 9.68 -21.79
C GLU A 124 17.21 9.00 -22.20
N VAL A 125 16.18 9.83 -22.44
CA VAL A 125 14.88 9.45 -23.02
C VAL A 125 14.58 10.25 -24.30
N ILE A 126 13.71 9.73 -25.17
CA ILE A 126 13.39 10.37 -26.46
C ILE A 126 12.64 11.71 -26.28
N ARG A 127 11.73 11.81 -25.29
CA ARG A 127 10.97 13.02 -24.97
C ARG A 127 11.03 13.33 -23.46
N PRO A 128 12.02 14.09 -22.98
CA PRO A 128 12.01 14.59 -21.62
C PRO A 128 10.85 15.59 -21.42
N GLY A 129 10.26 15.62 -20.22
CA GLY A 129 9.11 16.47 -19.92
C GLY A 129 8.31 16.05 -18.69
N GLY A 130 7.25 16.78 -18.39
CA GLY A 130 6.24 16.42 -17.39
C GLY A 130 5.10 15.60 -18.02
N TYR A 131 4.61 14.60 -17.30
CA TYR A 131 3.60 13.65 -17.74
C TYR A 131 2.48 13.50 -16.69
N PRO A 132 1.22 13.30 -17.11
CA PRO A 132 0.13 13.03 -16.17
C PRO A 132 0.35 11.68 -15.48
N TYR A 133 0.13 11.64 -14.18
CA TYR A 133 0.23 10.42 -13.40
C TYR A 133 -1.03 9.55 -13.52
N VAL A 134 -0.86 8.23 -13.51
CA VAL A 134 -1.94 7.24 -13.43
C VAL A 134 -1.60 6.25 -12.32
N ASN A 135 -2.57 5.93 -11.45
CA ASN A 135 -2.36 4.99 -10.34
C ASN A 135 -1.80 3.64 -10.83
N GLY A 136 -0.82 3.10 -10.09
CA GLY A 136 -0.21 1.79 -10.36
C GLY A 136 0.81 1.78 -11.50
N MET A 137 1.14 2.93 -12.12
CA MET A 137 2.11 2.97 -13.21
C MET A 137 3.55 2.69 -12.74
N THR A 138 4.31 1.98 -13.57
CA THR A 138 5.73 1.68 -13.33
C THR A 138 6.65 2.64 -14.08
N VAL A 139 7.92 2.66 -13.70
CA VAL A 139 9.00 3.35 -14.44
C VAL A 139 9.04 2.91 -15.91
N HIS A 140 8.80 1.63 -16.20
CA HIS A 140 8.70 1.11 -17.56
C HIS A 140 7.61 1.83 -18.37
N ASN A 141 6.41 1.96 -17.79
CA ASN A 141 5.29 2.65 -18.42
C ASN A 141 5.57 4.15 -18.61
N ALA A 142 6.17 4.79 -17.61
CA ALA A 142 6.62 6.19 -17.69
C ALA A 142 7.57 6.42 -18.88
N ILE A 143 8.58 5.56 -19.04
CA ILE A 143 9.57 5.71 -20.12
C ILE A 143 8.96 5.40 -21.49
N ALA A 144 7.98 4.48 -21.56
CA ALA A 144 7.22 4.25 -22.78
C ALA A 144 6.42 5.51 -23.22
N LEU A 145 5.81 6.24 -22.27
CA LEU A 145 5.17 7.54 -22.55
C LEU A 145 6.17 8.59 -23.06
N ALA A 146 7.40 8.59 -22.54
CA ALA A 146 8.51 9.40 -23.05
C ALA A 146 9.04 8.98 -24.44
N GLY A 147 8.44 7.96 -25.07
CA GLY A 147 8.88 7.46 -26.37
C GLY A 147 10.07 6.49 -26.31
N GLY A 148 10.40 6.01 -25.11
CA GLY A 148 11.50 5.07 -24.87
C GLY A 148 12.82 5.72 -24.50
N PHE A 149 13.83 4.87 -24.38
CA PHE A 149 15.23 5.22 -24.11
C PHE A 149 15.95 5.76 -25.36
N THR A 150 16.96 6.60 -25.17
CA THR A 150 17.96 6.85 -26.23
C THR A 150 18.91 5.66 -26.37
N TYR A 151 19.72 5.64 -27.43
CA TYR A 151 20.79 4.64 -27.61
C TYR A 151 21.89 4.71 -26.53
N ARG A 152 22.05 5.83 -25.82
CA ARG A 152 23.07 6.02 -24.77
C ARG A 152 22.55 5.70 -23.36
N ALA A 153 21.26 5.49 -23.19
CA ALA A 153 20.64 5.27 -21.89
C ALA A 153 21.17 4.02 -21.16
N ARG A 154 21.20 4.10 -19.84
CA ARG A 154 21.20 2.94 -18.95
C ARG A 154 19.77 2.40 -18.84
N THR A 155 19.55 1.19 -19.34
CA THR A 155 18.23 0.53 -19.31
C THR A 155 18.01 -0.36 -18.08
N SER A 156 19.06 -0.66 -17.31
CA SER A 156 18.97 -1.55 -16.13
C SER A 156 18.29 -0.92 -14.92
N SER A 157 18.41 0.41 -14.79
CA SER A 157 17.94 1.16 -13.62
C SER A 157 17.83 2.64 -13.95
N VAL A 158 16.94 3.32 -13.26
CA VAL A 158 16.79 4.78 -13.26
C VAL A 158 17.09 5.32 -11.87
N VAL A 159 17.18 6.64 -11.75
CA VAL A 159 17.15 7.32 -10.45
C VAL A 159 15.81 8.00 -10.28
N ILE A 160 15.15 7.76 -9.15
CA ILE A 160 13.90 8.43 -8.77
C ILE A 160 14.24 9.39 -7.64
N ARG A 161 13.85 10.64 -7.82
CA ARG A 161 13.88 11.68 -6.79
C ARG A 161 12.46 11.99 -6.34
N ARG A 162 12.20 11.87 -5.04
CA ARG A 162 10.90 12.08 -4.41
C ARG A 162 11.03 13.07 -3.26
N THR A 163 10.15 14.07 -3.21
CA THR A 163 10.10 15.02 -2.09
C THR A 163 9.03 14.61 -1.09
N LEU A 164 9.46 14.27 0.13
CA LEU A 164 8.60 13.94 1.27
C LEU A 164 8.89 14.95 2.39
N ASP A 165 7.87 15.73 2.78
CA ASP A 165 7.96 16.76 3.83
C ASP A 165 9.18 17.70 3.70
N GLY A 166 9.48 18.11 2.46
CA GLY A 166 10.62 18.98 2.12
C GLY A 166 11.98 18.27 2.06
N THR A 167 12.06 17.00 2.47
CA THR A 167 13.25 16.17 2.28
C THR A 167 13.24 15.56 0.89
N VAL A 168 14.32 15.73 0.12
CA VAL A 168 14.50 15.05 -1.16
C VAL A 168 15.17 13.70 -0.91
N LEU A 169 14.45 12.62 -1.15
CA LEU A 169 15.01 11.28 -1.25
C LEU A 169 15.44 11.02 -2.70
N GLU A 170 16.61 10.42 -2.89
CA GLU A 170 17.10 9.92 -4.17
C GLU A 170 17.34 8.41 -4.03
N ASP A 171 16.76 7.60 -4.91
CA ASP A 171 16.91 6.14 -4.92
C ASP A 171 17.16 5.62 -6.34
N THR A 172 17.89 4.51 -6.45
CA THR A 172 18.15 3.83 -7.73
C THR A 172 17.18 2.67 -7.92
N ALA A 173 16.20 2.87 -8.80
CA ALA A 173 15.06 1.98 -8.99
C ALA A 173 15.19 1.10 -10.24
N SER A 174 14.56 -0.07 -10.23
CA SER A 174 14.35 -0.90 -11.42
C SER A 174 13.21 -0.34 -12.29
N LEU A 175 13.06 -0.85 -13.51
CA LEU A 175 11.96 -0.45 -14.39
C LEU A 175 10.56 -0.88 -13.88
N ASP A 176 10.50 -1.89 -13.01
CA ASP A 176 9.26 -2.39 -12.43
C ASP A 176 8.84 -1.62 -11.16
N ALA A 177 9.67 -0.69 -10.70
CA ALA A 177 9.34 0.17 -9.57
C ALA A 177 8.10 1.04 -9.88
N THR A 178 7.22 1.17 -8.88
CA THR A 178 6.01 2.01 -8.97
C THR A 178 6.40 3.48 -8.85
N VAL A 179 5.95 4.29 -9.81
CA VAL A 179 6.08 5.75 -9.77
C VAL A 179 5.05 6.30 -8.78
N SER A 180 5.35 7.40 -8.13
CA SER A 180 4.40 8.17 -7.33
C SER A 180 4.17 9.57 -7.91
N PRO A 181 3.02 10.22 -7.64
CA PRO A 181 2.78 11.59 -8.07
C PRO A 181 3.83 12.57 -7.57
N GLY A 182 4.31 13.45 -8.45
CA GLY A 182 5.41 14.37 -8.14
C GLY A 182 6.81 13.77 -8.18
N ASP A 183 6.97 12.49 -8.51
CA ASP A 183 8.29 11.90 -8.73
C ASP A 183 9.03 12.56 -9.90
N VAL A 184 10.36 12.57 -9.79
CA VAL A 184 11.26 13.03 -10.85
C VAL A 184 12.19 11.87 -11.22
N ILE A 185 12.06 11.37 -12.44
CA ILE A 185 12.80 10.22 -12.98
C ILE A 185 13.96 10.71 -13.84
N GLU A 186 15.18 10.39 -13.41
CA GLU A 186 16.42 10.64 -14.14
C GLU A 186 16.90 9.34 -14.80
N VAL A 187 16.99 9.36 -16.12
CA VAL A 187 17.62 8.29 -16.90
C VAL A 187 19.07 8.66 -17.20
N ARG A 188 20.00 8.02 -16.48
CA ARG A 188 21.45 8.24 -16.65
C ARG A 188 21.96 7.56 -17.93
N GLU A 189 23.10 8.04 -18.41
CA GLU A 189 23.86 7.37 -19.47
C GLU A 189 24.44 6.01 -19.01
N ARG A 190 24.73 5.14 -19.98
CA ARG A 190 25.50 3.92 -19.76
C ARG A 190 26.99 4.26 -19.69
N TYR A 191 27.66 3.79 -18.65
CA TYR A 191 29.12 3.78 -18.64
C TYR A 191 29.63 2.62 -19.51
N PHE A 192 30.77 2.83 -20.15
CA PHE A 192 31.42 1.93 -21.11
C PHE A 192 32.64 1.24 -20.47
#